data_AF-B6Y7J1-F1
#
_entry.id   AF-B6Y7J1-F1
#
_cell.length_a   1.000
_cell.length_b   1.000
_cell.length_c   1.000
_cell.angle_alpha   90.00
_cell.angle_beta   90.00
_cell.angle_gamma   90.00
#
_symmetry.space_group_name_H-M   'P 1'
#
loop_
_entity.id
_entity.type
_entity.pdbx_description
1 polymer ?
#
loop_
_entity_poly.entity_id
_entity_poly.type
_entity_poly.pdbx_seq_one_letter_code
_entity_poly.pdbx_strand_id
1 'polypeptide(L)'
;MVLIDYTWKMPRYDLITIDSKGVVRRIKGISHPWRPSMPRAPSGQLLLCYIHQTWKKGEGVKIVNNAIHAVPMNELEAMKKGINDLYALVAYERLRSDANSREPTTKKGVFVDSFFDDDMRDQGISQSAAIVNKELILPIDVEIIDVEKSTKPYLLPYELEPVLEQLLQTKGEKINPYQAFDPVPAKVTMNKNIDHWTEVTTNWKSPVTREFNTRETTELLSSTSYEAEFMREAVQNFEIEGFGPSEKLKEVKFDGIVIQPTA
;
A
#
# COMPACT_ATOMS: atom_id res chain seq x y z
N MET A 1 29.55 -64.68 -40.47
CA MET A 1 28.86 -63.74 -39.57
C MET A 1 28.07 -62.79 -40.47
N VAL A 2 26.74 -62.82 -40.39
CA VAL A 2 25.88 -61.96 -41.23
C VAL A 2 25.52 -60.74 -40.41
N LEU A 3 26.03 -59.58 -40.81
CA LEU A 3 25.67 -58.28 -40.23
C LEU A 3 24.44 -57.78 -40.99
N ILE A 4 23.37 -57.48 -40.24
CA ILE A 4 22.14 -56.93 -40.78
C ILE A 4 22.06 -55.48 -40.35
N ASP A 5 22.23 -54.58 -41.32
CA ASP A 5 22.00 -53.15 -41.11
C ASP A 5 20.57 -52.80 -41.52
N TYR A 6 19.89 -52.03 -40.68
CA TYR A 6 18.56 -51.50 -40.99
C TYR A 6 18.48 -50.01 -40.67
N THR A 7 17.80 -49.27 -41.54
CA THR A 7 17.51 -47.85 -41.35
C THR A 7 16.06 -47.68 -40.92
N TRP A 8 15.82 -46.98 -39.82
CA TRP A 8 14.47 -46.71 -39.32
C TRP A 8 14.26 -45.22 -38.99
N LYS A 9 13.00 -44.78 -38.97
CA LYS A 9 12.65 -43.41 -38.59
C LYS A 9 12.57 -43.30 -37.07
N MET A 10 13.46 -42.49 -36.50
CA MET A 10 13.48 -42.23 -35.06
C MET A 10 12.50 -41.12 -34.67
N PRO A 11 11.93 -41.17 -33.46
CA PRO A 11 11.11 -40.10 -32.93
C PRO A 11 11.86 -38.76 -32.87
N ARG A 12 11.13 -37.66 -33.12
CA ARG A 12 11.66 -36.29 -33.02
C ARG A 12 10.57 -35.25 -32.76
N TYR A 13 10.97 -34.12 -32.21
CA TYR A 13 10.17 -32.90 -32.19
C TYR A 13 10.61 -31.96 -33.31
N ASP A 14 9.68 -31.52 -34.13
CA ASP A 14 9.90 -30.40 -35.04
C ASP A 14 9.20 -29.16 -34.50
N LEU A 15 9.75 -27.99 -34.80
CA LEU A 15 9.22 -26.72 -34.35
C LEU A 15 8.69 -25.94 -35.57
N ILE A 16 7.46 -25.46 -35.47
CA ILE A 16 6.91 -24.48 -36.42
C ILE A 16 7.08 -23.09 -35.82
N THR A 17 7.70 -22.22 -36.61
CA THR A 17 7.90 -20.80 -36.30
C THR A 17 7.35 -19.92 -37.40
N ILE A 18 7.07 -18.67 -37.05
CA ILE A 18 6.74 -17.61 -38.01
C ILE A 18 7.74 -16.46 -37.88
N ASP A 19 8.25 -16.00 -39.01
CA ASP A 19 9.14 -14.83 -39.11
C ASP A 19 8.32 -13.52 -39.09
N SER A 20 8.96 -12.40 -38.76
CA SER A 20 8.43 -11.03 -38.87
C SER A 20 7.80 -10.71 -40.24
N LYS A 21 8.28 -11.38 -41.30
CA LYS A 21 7.75 -11.26 -42.67
C LYS A 21 6.53 -12.17 -42.95
N GLY A 22 6.00 -12.86 -41.94
CA GLY A 22 4.87 -13.78 -42.06
C GLY A 22 5.22 -15.14 -42.68
N VAL A 23 6.50 -15.43 -42.92
CA VAL A 23 6.93 -16.72 -43.50
C VAL A 23 6.95 -17.80 -42.42
N VAL A 24 6.18 -18.86 -42.65
CA VAL A 24 6.17 -20.04 -41.77
C VAL A 24 7.36 -20.94 -42.08
N ARG A 25 8.16 -21.27 -41.07
CA ARG A 25 9.34 -22.14 -41.19
C ARG A 25 9.20 -23.34 -40.26
N ARG A 26 9.53 -24.51 -40.78
CA ARG A 26 9.66 -25.74 -40.00
C ARG A 26 11.13 -26.01 -39.70
N ILE A 27 11.46 -25.99 -38.42
CA ILE A 27 12.78 -26.34 -37.90
C ILE A 27 12.71 -27.80 -37.47
N LYS A 28 13.54 -28.64 -38.10
CA LYS A 28 13.63 -30.06 -37.73
C LYS A 28 14.45 -30.20 -36.45
N GLY A 29 13.92 -30.89 -35.46
CA GLY A 29 14.69 -31.21 -34.27
C GLY A 29 15.60 -32.42 -34.45
N ILE A 30 16.33 -32.74 -33.39
CA ILE A 30 17.27 -33.85 -33.35
C ILE A 30 16.49 -35.13 -33.00
N SER A 31 16.62 -36.15 -33.84
CA SER A 31 15.96 -37.43 -33.63
C SER A 31 16.66 -38.24 -32.53
N HIS A 32 15.90 -38.87 -31.64
CA HIS A 32 16.44 -39.74 -30.61
C HIS A 32 15.44 -40.88 -30.30
N PRO A 33 15.87 -42.14 -30.07
CA PRO A 33 14.96 -43.26 -29.91
C PRO A 33 14.02 -43.18 -28.70
N TRP A 34 14.47 -42.60 -27.58
CA TRP A 34 13.69 -42.53 -26.32
C TRP A 34 13.48 -41.11 -25.78
N ARG A 35 14.40 -40.16 -26.05
CA ARG A 35 14.33 -38.80 -25.51
C ARG A 35 14.65 -37.73 -26.56
N PRO A 36 13.79 -37.55 -27.57
CA PRO A 36 14.01 -36.53 -28.58
C PRO A 36 14.05 -35.14 -27.92
N SER A 37 15.03 -34.32 -28.33
CA SER A 37 15.21 -32.97 -27.80
C SER A 37 14.21 -32.01 -28.46
N MET A 38 13.68 -31.05 -27.67
CA MET A 38 12.84 -29.98 -28.21
C MET A 38 13.72 -28.87 -28.78
N PRO A 39 13.62 -28.55 -30.09
CA PRO A 39 14.38 -27.46 -30.67
C PRO A 39 13.91 -26.11 -30.14
N ARG A 40 14.84 -25.19 -29.88
CA ARG A 40 14.53 -23.81 -29.45
C ARG A 40 14.30 -22.91 -30.67
N ALA A 41 13.39 -21.95 -30.55
CA ALA A 41 13.18 -20.94 -31.58
C ALA A 41 14.43 -20.04 -31.76
N PRO A 42 14.89 -19.78 -33.00
CA PRO A 42 15.90 -18.77 -33.30
C PRO A 42 15.43 -17.37 -32.88
N SER A 43 16.38 -16.47 -32.60
CA SER A 43 16.06 -15.07 -32.27
C SER A 43 15.28 -14.40 -33.40
N GLY A 44 14.20 -13.68 -33.05
CA GLY A 44 13.36 -12.96 -34.01
C GLY A 44 12.28 -13.79 -34.72
N GLN A 45 12.11 -15.06 -34.35
CA GLN A 45 11.01 -15.90 -34.83
C GLN A 45 10.03 -16.21 -33.70
N LEU A 46 8.74 -16.05 -33.97
CA LEU A 46 7.69 -16.40 -33.02
C LEU A 46 7.40 -17.89 -33.10
N LEU A 47 7.37 -18.54 -31.94
CA LEU A 47 7.06 -19.96 -31.81
C LEU A 47 5.55 -20.18 -31.91
N LEU A 48 5.12 -21.13 -32.74
CA LEU A 48 3.71 -21.48 -32.91
C LEU A 48 3.37 -22.82 -32.24
N CYS A 49 4.02 -23.90 -32.68
CA CYS A 49 3.74 -25.22 -32.14
C CYS A 49 4.91 -26.18 -32.32
N TYR A 50 4.90 -27.24 -31.51
CA TYR A 50 5.75 -28.41 -31.68
C TYR A 50 4.98 -29.54 -32.36
N ILE A 51 5.64 -30.19 -33.31
CA ILE A 51 5.16 -31.39 -33.98
C ILE A 51 5.97 -32.56 -33.46
N HIS A 52 5.33 -33.45 -32.71
CA HIS A 52 5.94 -34.68 -32.25
C HIS A 52 5.66 -35.81 -33.24
N GLN A 53 6.72 -36.30 -33.88
CA GLN A 53 6.68 -37.42 -34.81
C GLN A 53 7.23 -38.66 -34.11
N THR A 54 6.39 -39.65 -33.83
CA THR A 54 6.81 -40.94 -33.23
C THR A 54 6.96 -42.06 -34.24
N TRP A 55 6.47 -41.89 -35.48
CA TRP A 55 6.55 -42.85 -36.61
C TRP A 55 6.08 -44.27 -36.30
N LYS A 56 5.35 -44.47 -35.19
CA LYS A 56 4.77 -45.75 -34.79
C LYS A 56 3.43 -45.93 -35.49
N LYS A 57 3.18 -47.15 -35.97
CA LYS A 57 1.89 -47.51 -36.59
C LYS A 57 0.77 -47.35 -35.55
N GLY A 58 -0.22 -46.51 -35.83
CA GLY A 58 -1.34 -46.22 -34.93
C GLY A 58 -1.17 -44.99 -34.02
N GLU A 59 0.05 -44.46 -33.86
CA GLU A 59 0.25 -43.15 -33.25
C GLU A 59 0.33 -42.08 -34.34
N GLY A 60 -0.73 -41.28 -34.44
CA GLY A 60 -0.72 -40.09 -35.28
C GLY A 60 0.30 -39.05 -34.80
N VAL A 61 0.63 -38.10 -35.67
CA VAL A 61 1.47 -36.96 -35.34
C VAL A 61 0.78 -36.13 -34.25
N LYS A 62 1.45 -35.90 -33.11
CA LYS A 62 0.91 -35.08 -32.02
C LYS A 62 1.36 -33.64 -32.19
N ILE A 63 0.42 -32.71 -32.17
CA ILE A 63 0.70 -31.27 -32.25
C ILE A 63 0.54 -30.70 -30.85
N VAL A 64 1.59 -30.08 -30.32
CA VAL A 64 1.57 -29.37 -29.03
C VAL A 64 1.59 -27.89 -29.33
N ASN A 65 0.48 -27.20 -29.03
CA ASN A 65 0.43 -25.75 -29.14
C ASN A 65 1.31 -25.14 -28.04
N ASN A 66 2.24 -24.28 -28.43
CA ASN A 66 3.09 -23.54 -27.50
C ASN A 66 3.20 -22.07 -27.94
N ALA A 67 2.17 -21.58 -28.64
CA ALA A 67 2.09 -20.19 -29.02
C ALA A 67 2.14 -19.31 -27.77
N ILE A 68 2.98 -18.27 -27.82
CA ILE A 68 3.02 -17.26 -26.77
C ILE A 68 1.73 -16.45 -26.90
N HIS A 69 0.83 -16.60 -25.94
CA HIS A 69 -0.37 -15.78 -25.87
C HIS A 69 -0.07 -14.55 -25.02
N ALA A 70 -0.23 -13.37 -25.59
CA ALA A 70 -0.19 -12.13 -24.83
C ALA A 70 -1.55 -11.95 -24.16
N VAL A 71 -1.60 -12.12 -22.85
CA VAL A 71 -2.79 -11.81 -22.04
C VAL A 71 -2.66 -10.36 -21.58
N PRO A 72 -3.68 -9.52 -21.74
CA PRO A 72 -3.64 -8.15 -21.26
C PRO A 72 -3.62 -8.13 -19.72
N MET A 73 -2.97 -7.13 -19.13
CA MET A 73 -2.73 -7.09 -17.69
C MET A 73 -4.02 -7.08 -16.86
N ASN A 74 -5.07 -6.42 -17.35
CA ASN A 74 -6.39 -6.38 -16.71
C ASN A 74 -7.02 -7.78 -16.55
N GLU A 75 -6.86 -8.67 -17.52
CA GLU A 75 -7.36 -10.05 -17.44
C GLU A 75 -6.57 -10.87 -16.43
N LEU A 76 -5.25 -10.68 -16.36
CA LEU A 76 -4.40 -11.32 -15.34
C LEU A 76 -4.80 -10.88 -13.93
N GLU A 77 -5.07 -9.59 -13.73
CA GLU A 77 -5.55 -9.05 -12.46
C GLU A 77 -6.94 -9.58 -12.11
N ALA A 78 -7.87 -9.63 -13.07
CA ALA A 78 -9.19 -10.21 -12.87
C ALA A 78 -9.11 -11.69 -12.49
N MET A 79 -8.25 -12.47 -13.16
CA MET A 79 -8.01 -13.87 -12.80
C MET A 79 -7.39 -14.01 -11.42
N LYS A 80 -6.40 -13.17 -11.07
CA LYS A 80 -5.80 -13.15 -9.72
C LYS A 80 -6.85 -12.86 -8.66
N LYS A 81 -7.73 -11.88 -8.89
CA LYS A 81 -8.84 -11.57 -7.98
C LYS A 81 -9.80 -12.76 -7.84
N GLY A 82 -10.23 -13.36 -8.95
CA GLY A 82 -11.11 -14.54 -8.91
C GLY A 82 -10.49 -15.73 -8.17
N ILE A 83 -9.18 -15.93 -8.25
CA ILE A 83 -8.46 -16.96 -7.47
C ILE A 83 -8.51 -16.63 -5.97
N ASN A 84 -8.29 -15.38 -5.58
CA ASN A 84 -8.39 -14.95 -4.18
C ASN A 84 -9.81 -15.13 -3.63
N ASP A 85 -10.82 -14.78 -4.42
CA ASP A 85 -12.23 -14.97 -4.06
C ASP A 85 -12.55 -16.47 -3.87
N LEU A 86 -12.04 -17.35 -4.74
CA LEU A 86 -12.17 -18.80 -4.57
C LEU A 86 -11.51 -19.29 -3.28
N TYR A 87 -10.34 -18.76 -2.92
CA TYR A 87 -9.70 -19.10 -1.64
C TYR A 87 -10.55 -18.67 -0.44
N ALA A 88 -11.12 -17.46 -0.47
CA ALA A 88 -12.02 -16.97 0.58
C ALA A 88 -13.27 -17.84 0.69
N LEU A 89 -13.93 -18.17 -0.43
CA LEU A 89 -15.10 -19.05 -0.46
C LEU A 89 -14.81 -20.45 0.10
N VAL A 90 -13.68 -21.05 -0.28
CA VAL A 90 -13.27 -22.36 0.26
C VAL A 90 -13.01 -22.27 1.77
N ALA A 91 -12.43 -21.18 2.26
CA ALA A 91 -12.24 -20.96 3.69
C ALA A 91 -13.59 -20.82 4.43
N TYR A 92 -14.52 -20.03 3.89
CA TYR A 92 -15.86 -19.90 4.46
C TYR A 92 -16.59 -21.24 4.52
N GLU A 93 -16.57 -22.04 3.45
CA GLU A 93 -17.21 -23.36 3.44
C GLU A 93 -16.58 -24.32 4.45
N ARG A 94 -15.26 -24.31 4.59
CA ARG A 94 -14.57 -25.13 5.61
C ARG A 94 -14.95 -24.72 7.03
N LEU A 95 -14.93 -23.42 7.32
CA LEU A 95 -15.28 -22.92 8.66
C LEU A 95 -16.76 -23.11 8.96
N ARG A 96 -17.64 -22.91 7.98
CA ARG A 96 -19.08 -23.20 8.10
C ARG A 96 -19.32 -24.69 8.34
N SER A 97 -18.61 -25.57 7.64
CA SER A 97 -18.69 -27.01 7.82
C SER A 97 -18.23 -27.44 9.23
N ASP A 98 -17.08 -26.95 9.70
CA ASP A 98 -16.59 -27.20 11.07
C ASP A 98 -17.58 -26.67 12.12
N ALA A 99 -18.06 -25.44 11.94
CA ALA A 99 -19.04 -24.85 12.83
C ALA A 99 -20.34 -25.67 12.89
N ASN A 100 -20.85 -26.12 11.74
CA ASN A 100 -22.03 -27.00 11.66
C ASN A 100 -21.80 -28.36 12.33
N SER A 101 -20.59 -28.92 12.21
CA SER A 101 -20.24 -30.17 12.86
C SER A 101 -20.17 -30.05 14.38
N ARG A 102 -19.74 -28.90 14.91
CA ARG A 102 -19.61 -28.66 16.36
C ARG A 102 -20.94 -28.37 17.04
N GLU A 103 -21.82 -27.60 16.39
CA GLU A 103 -23.06 -27.14 17.03
C GLU A 103 -24.23 -27.03 16.04
N PRO A 104 -25.00 -28.08 15.77
CA PRO A 104 -26.01 -28.05 14.69
C PRO A 104 -27.28 -27.23 15.01
N THR A 105 -27.53 -26.85 16.26
CA THR A 105 -28.88 -26.49 16.73
C THR A 105 -29.21 -24.98 16.68
N THR A 106 -28.22 -24.08 16.78
CA THR A 106 -28.47 -22.63 16.94
C THR A 106 -27.54 -21.78 16.07
N LYS A 107 -27.86 -21.66 14.78
CA LYS A 107 -27.03 -20.89 13.80
C LYS A 107 -27.81 -19.95 12.89
N LYS A 108 -29.10 -19.70 13.17
CA LYS A 108 -29.89 -18.80 12.33
C LYS A 108 -29.37 -17.37 12.51
N GLY A 109 -28.80 -16.80 11.43
CA GLY A 109 -28.25 -15.44 11.43
C GLY A 109 -26.78 -15.33 11.84
N VAL A 110 -26.07 -16.45 12.05
CA VAL A 110 -24.64 -16.45 12.34
C VAL A 110 -23.87 -16.77 11.05
N PHE A 111 -22.91 -15.93 10.69
CA PHE A 111 -21.96 -16.17 9.60
C PHE A 111 -20.59 -16.54 10.17
N VAL A 112 -19.72 -17.07 9.31
CA VAL A 112 -18.34 -17.36 9.70
C VAL A 112 -17.42 -16.58 8.80
N ASP A 113 -16.40 -15.96 9.40
CA ASP A 113 -15.41 -15.15 8.72
C ASP A 113 -14.02 -15.78 8.85
N SER A 114 -13.24 -15.72 7.78
CA SER A 114 -11.86 -16.17 7.69
C SER A 114 -10.85 -15.02 7.79
N PHE A 115 -11.33 -13.78 7.95
CA PHE A 115 -10.54 -12.58 8.21
C PHE A 115 -9.47 -12.30 7.14
N PHE A 116 -9.80 -12.55 5.87
CA PHE A 116 -8.96 -12.13 4.74
C PHE A 116 -9.09 -10.62 4.44
N ASP A 117 -10.27 -10.05 4.67
CA ASP A 117 -10.62 -8.66 4.42
C ASP A 117 -11.61 -8.13 5.49
N ASP A 118 -11.99 -6.85 5.36
CA ASP A 118 -12.95 -6.18 6.26
C ASP A 118 -14.40 -6.20 5.69
N ASP A 119 -14.70 -7.00 4.64
CA ASP A 119 -15.98 -6.91 3.88
C ASP A 119 -17.21 -7.38 4.69
N MET A 120 -17.02 -8.30 5.64
CA MET A 120 -18.10 -8.81 6.51
C MET A 120 -18.43 -7.88 7.69
N ARG A 121 -17.92 -6.64 7.68
CA ARG A 121 -18.12 -5.67 8.75
C ARG A 121 -19.20 -4.66 8.39
N ASP A 122 -20.01 -4.30 9.40
CA ASP A 122 -21.08 -3.32 9.23
C ASP A 122 -20.52 -1.93 8.89
N GLN A 123 -20.89 -1.44 7.71
CA GLN A 123 -20.56 -0.08 7.28
C GLN A 123 -21.43 0.94 8.02
N GLY A 124 -20.84 2.10 8.35
CA GLY A 124 -21.55 3.22 8.98
C GLY A 124 -21.65 3.17 10.50
N ILE A 125 -21.14 2.10 11.14
CA ILE A 125 -21.00 2.01 12.60
C ILE A 125 -19.52 2.23 12.95
N SER A 126 -19.23 2.85 14.10
CA SER A 126 -17.86 2.99 14.59
C SER A 126 -17.27 1.61 14.92
N GLN A 127 -16.18 1.27 14.24
CA GLN A 127 -15.56 -0.05 14.32
C GLN A 127 -14.36 -0.02 15.29
N SER A 128 -14.37 -0.91 16.29
CA SER A 128 -13.38 -0.95 17.37
C SER A 128 -12.47 -2.18 17.32
N ALA A 129 -12.36 -2.83 16.15
CA ALA A 129 -11.54 -4.01 15.92
C ALA A 129 -10.74 -3.84 14.60
N ALA A 130 -9.60 -4.52 14.47
CA ALA A 130 -8.74 -4.51 13.30
C ALA A 130 -8.39 -5.95 12.91
N ILE A 131 -8.38 -6.25 11.61
CA ILE A 131 -7.96 -7.56 11.10
C ILE A 131 -6.48 -7.51 10.73
N VAL A 132 -5.66 -8.30 11.43
CA VAL A 132 -4.22 -8.41 11.21
C VAL A 132 -3.85 -9.88 11.17
N ASN A 133 -3.10 -10.31 10.14
CA ASN A 133 -2.64 -11.70 9.97
C ASN A 133 -3.76 -12.77 10.08
N LYS A 134 -4.97 -12.46 9.58
CA LYS A 134 -6.17 -13.32 9.67
C LYS A 134 -6.72 -13.51 11.08
N GLU A 135 -6.39 -12.58 11.99
CA GLU A 135 -6.91 -12.54 13.34
C GLU A 135 -7.56 -11.17 13.59
N LEU A 136 -8.66 -11.18 14.34
CA LEU A 136 -9.33 -9.96 14.78
C LEU A 136 -8.71 -9.51 16.11
N ILE A 137 -8.07 -8.35 16.11
CA ILE A 137 -7.39 -7.76 17.27
C ILE A 137 -7.95 -6.38 17.60
N LEU A 138 -7.63 -5.88 18.79
CA LEU A 138 -7.92 -4.49 19.13
C LEU A 138 -7.07 -3.55 18.26
N PRO A 139 -7.65 -2.50 17.69
CA PRO A 139 -6.94 -1.56 16.84
C PRO A 139 -5.98 -0.74 17.69
N ILE A 140 -4.86 -0.35 17.09
CA ILE A 140 -3.95 0.61 17.69
C ILE A 140 -4.37 1.99 17.18
N ASP A 141 -4.86 2.84 18.10
CA ASP A 141 -5.08 4.25 17.82
C ASP A 141 -3.75 4.99 17.97
N VAL A 142 -3.25 5.51 16.85
CA VAL A 142 -1.95 6.19 16.78
C VAL A 142 -2.19 7.67 16.61
N GLU A 143 -1.64 8.45 17.52
CA GLU A 143 -1.50 9.89 17.35
C GLU A 143 -0.08 10.17 16.85
N ILE A 144 0.03 10.73 15.64
CA ILE A 144 1.32 11.12 15.08
C ILE A 144 1.65 12.50 15.62
N ILE A 145 2.70 12.57 16.43
CA ILE A 145 3.14 13.80 17.08
C ILE A 145 4.39 14.32 16.37
N ASP A 146 4.34 15.57 15.93
CA ASP A 146 5.48 16.26 15.31
C ASP A 146 6.35 16.93 16.38
N VAL A 147 7.47 16.29 16.70
CA VAL A 147 8.41 16.74 17.73
C VAL A 147 9.09 18.07 17.36
N GLU A 148 9.26 18.37 16.07
CA GLU A 148 10.00 19.54 15.61
C GLU A 148 9.16 20.83 15.64
N LYS A 149 7.83 20.70 15.57
CA LYS A 149 6.90 21.83 15.52
C LYS A 149 6.52 22.39 16.90
N SER A 150 6.72 21.62 17.97
CA SER A 150 6.34 22.03 19.32
C SER A 150 7.46 22.82 20.02
N THR A 151 7.13 24.03 20.46
CA THR A 151 8.01 24.85 21.31
C THR A 151 8.23 24.26 22.70
N LYS A 152 7.44 23.24 23.10
CA LYS A 152 7.53 22.56 24.40
C LYS A 152 7.94 21.10 24.20
N PRO A 153 8.78 20.54 25.09
CA PRO A 153 9.09 19.12 25.07
C PRO A 153 7.81 18.31 25.29
N TYR A 154 7.66 17.22 24.53
CA TYR A 154 6.57 16.27 24.73
C TYR A 154 6.84 15.45 25.98
N LEU A 155 5.94 15.57 26.95
CA LEU A 155 5.99 14.87 28.23
C LEU A 155 4.73 14.02 28.36
N LEU A 156 4.84 12.89 29.05
CA LEU A 156 3.65 12.15 29.49
C LEU A 156 2.80 13.04 30.40
N PRO A 157 1.47 12.85 30.45
CA PRO A 157 0.61 13.62 31.35
C PRO A 157 1.18 13.62 32.77
N TYR A 158 1.51 14.81 33.27
CA TYR A 158 2.08 15.02 34.59
C TYR A 158 1.35 16.17 35.28
N GLU A 159 1.19 16.06 36.59
CA GLU A 159 0.73 17.15 37.44
C GLU A 159 1.95 17.67 38.22
N LEU A 160 2.20 18.98 38.17
CA LEU A 160 3.27 19.60 38.94
C LEU A 160 2.80 19.75 40.39
N GLU A 161 3.43 19.01 41.28
CA GLU A 161 3.28 19.21 42.73
C GLU A 161 4.32 20.25 43.20
N PRO A 162 3.91 21.42 43.73
CA PRO A 162 4.84 22.39 44.26
C PRO A 162 5.46 21.88 45.57
N VAL A 163 6.72 21.45 45.52
CA VAL A 163 7.49 21.02 46.72
C VAL A 163 7.86 22.21 47.60
N LEU A 164 7.96 23.41 47.03
CA LEU A 164 8.27 24.65 47.73
C LEU A 164 7.61 25.83 47.00
N GLU A 165 6.75 26.57 47.69
CA GLU A 165 6.11 27.77 47.17
C GLU A 165 6.52 29.01 47.99
N GLN A 166 6.93 30.08 47.30
CA GLN A 166 7.17 31.38 47.91
C GLN A 166 6.01 32.32 47.55
N LEU A 167 4.94 32.28 48.35
CA LEU A 167 3.72 33.08 48.15
C LEU A 167 3.95 34.58 48.40
N LEU A 168 5.01 34.94 49.13
CA LEU A 168 5.35 36.32 49.44
C LEU A 168 6.42 36.82 48.48
N GLN A 169 5.98 37.54 47.45
CA GLN A 169 6.85 38.32 46.59
C GLN A 169 6.85 39.77 47.05
N THR A 170 8.01 40.31 47.39
CA THR A 170 8.19 41.75 47.57
C THR A 170 8.11 42.40 46.20
N LYS A 171 7.29 43.46 46.04
CA LYS A 171 7.16 44.18 44.78
C LYS A 171 8.54 44.58 44.25
N GLY A 172 8.83 44.24 42.99
CA GLY A 172 10.00 44.75 42.30
C GLY A 172 9.82 46.25 42.04
N GLU A 173 10.80 47.04 42.48
CA GLU A 173 10.91 48.46 42.10
C GLU A 173 11.82 48.54 40.86
N LYS A 174 11.42 49.36 39.87
CA LYS A 174 12.20 49.52 38.63
C LYS A 174 13.51 50.25 38.95
N ILE A 175 14.64 49.54 38.84
CA ILE A 175 15.94 50.19 38.84
C ILE A 175 16.09 50.90 37.48
N ASN A 176 16.12 52.23 37.55
CA ASN A 176 16.23 53.19 36.45
C ASN A 176 14.92 53.49 35.65
N PRO A 177 14.00 54.30 36.20
CA PRO A 177 12.74 54.68 35.55
C PRO A 177 12.90 55.56 34.29
N TYR A 178 14.08 56.16 34.07
CA TYR A 178 14.29 57.21 33.06
C TYR A 178 15.40 56.91 32.04
N GLN A 179 15.87 55.66 31.95
CA GLN A 179 16.75 55.31 30.84
C GLN A 179 15.92 55.10 29.57
N ALA A 180 15.70 56.21 28.87
CA ALA A 180 15.13 56.23 27.53
C ALA A 180 16.12 55.58 26.56
N PHE A 181 16.08 54.24 26.49
CA PHE A 181 16.52 53.56 25.30
C PHE A 181 15.49 53.84 24.21
N ASP A 182 15.96 54.04 22.97
CA ASP A 182 15.07 54.05 21.83
C ASP A 182 14.21 52.77 21.87
N PRO A 183 12.90 52.86 21.61
CA PRO A 183 12.01 51.72 21.70
C PRO A 183 12.58 50.58 20.85
N VAL A 184 12.72 49.40 21.45
CA VAL A 184 13.17 48.21 20.75
C VAL A 184 12.24 48.02 19.55
N PRO A 185 12.75 47.95 18.32
CA PRO A 185 11.90 47.83 17.15
C PRO A 185 11.03 46.58 17.28
N ALA A 186 9.73 46.72 17.00
CA ALA A 186 8.80 45.62 17.04
C ALA A 186 9.31 44.48 16.15
N LYS A 187 9.39 43.27 16.73
CA LYS A 187 9.87 42.09 16.03
C LYS A 187 8.65 41.35 15.50
N VAL A 188 8.60 41.16 14.19
CA VAL A 188 7.62 40.29 13.53
C VAL A 188 8.31 38.98 13.18
N THR A 189 7.85 37.88 13.78
CA THR A 189 8.34 36.54 13.45
C THR A 189 7.26 35.81 12.66
N MET A 190 7.62 35.32 11.46
CA MET A 190 6.74 34.49 10.63
C MET A 190 7.14 33.03 10.79
N ASN A 191 6.27 32.22 11.38
CA ASN A 191 6.52 30.80 11.56
C ASN A 191 6.01 30.03 10.33
N LYS A 192 6.85 29.86 9.30
CA LYS A 192 6.48 29.17 8.04
C LYS A 192 5.91 27.78 8.34
N ASN A 193 4.63 27.58 8.02
CA ASN A 193 4.03 26.26 8.07
C ASN A 193 4.54 25.47 6.84
N ILE A 194 5.56 24.62 7.00
CA ILE A 194 6.00 23.72 5.93
C ILE A 194 4.95 22.61 5.82
N ASP A 195 4.36 22.48 4.62
CA ASP A 195 3.29 21.53 4.37
C ASP A 195 3.84 20.20 3.86
N HIS A 196 3.82 19.17 4.70
CA HIS A 196 4.01 17.77 4.30
C HIS A 196 2.68 17.03 4.46
N TRP A 197 1.79 17.14 3.47
CA TRP A 197 0.47 16.55 3.51
C TRP A 197 0.33 15.35 2.57
N THR A 198 -0.02 14.22 3.16
CA THR A 198 -0.51 13.03 2.45
C THR A 198 -1.82 12.64 3.15
N GLU A 199 -2.97 12.84 2.50
CA GLU A 199 -4.26 12.41 3.06
C GLU A 199 -4.49 10.95 2.73
N VAL A 200 -4.46 10.10 3.76
CA VAL A 200 -4.82 8.69 3.64
C VAL A 200 -6.15 8.49 4.35
N THR A 201 -7.26 8.68 3.63
CA THR A 201 -8.59 8.39 4.17
C THR A 201 -8.77 6.86 4.26
N THR A 202 -8.48 6.30 5.43
CA THR A 202 -8.75 4.88 5.69
C THR A 202 -9.95 4.78 6.61
N ASN A 203 -11.08 4.26 6.11
CA ASN A 203 -12.27 4.02 6.94
C ASN A 203 -12.07 2.88 7.96
N TRP A 204 -11.05 2.05 7.75
CA TRP A 204 -10.74 0.89 8.57
C TRP A 204 -9.46 1.10 9.37
N LYS A 205 -9.46 0.75 10.65
CA LYS A 205 -8.24 0.81 11.49
C LYS A 205 -7.27 -0.34 11.21
N SER A 206 -7.64 -1.29 10.34
CA SER A 206 -6.87 -2.50 10.02
C SER A 206 -5.54 -2.19 9.33
N PRO A 207 -5.45 -1.34 8.28
CA PRO A 207 -4.17 -0.99 7.66
C PRO A 207 -3.17 -0.36 8.62
N VAL A 208 -3.59 0.63 9.42
CA VAL A 208 -2.73 1.27 10.43
C VAL A 208 -2.21 0.24 11.43
N THR A 209 -3.08 -0.62 11.96
CA THR A 209 -2.68 -1.63 12.95
C THR A 209 -1.71 -2.68 12.37
N ARG A 210 -1.82 -3.02 11.08
CA ARG A 210 -0.90 -3.98 10.41
C ARG A 210 0.55 -3.48 10.38
N GLU A 211 0.76 -2.19 10.15
CA GLU A 211 2.11 -1.61 10.07
C GLU A 211 2.89 -1.72 11.40
N PHE A 212 2.20 -1.66 12.54
CA PHE A 212 2.86 -1.75 13.86
C PHE A 212 3.14 -3.18 14.31
N ASN A 213 2.34 -4.16 13.88
CA ASN A 213 2.40 -5.53 14.41
C ASN A 213 3.28 -6.47 13.57
N THR A 214 3.47 -6.17 12.28
CA THR A 214 4.17 -7.06 11.35
C THR A 214 5.40 -6.37 10.74
N ARG A 215 6.59 -6.95 10.95
CA ARG A 215 7.86 -6.57 10.29
C ARG A 215 7.98 -7.10 8.86
N GLU A 216 6.86 -7.32 8.18
CA GLU A 216 6.84 -7.76 6.79
C GLU A 216 6.47 -6.59 5.88
N THR A 217 7.12 -6.54 4.72
CA THR A 217 6.76 -5.66 3.61
C THR A 217 5.31 -5.93 3.20
N THR A 218 4.40 -5.05 3.61
CA THR A 218 3.01 -5.06 3.16
C THR A 218 2.97 -4.64 1.69
N GLU A 219 2.61 -5.55 0.79
CA GLU A 219 2.26 -5.18 -0.57
C GLU A 219 0.88 -4.52 -0.57
N LEU A 220 0.84 -3.25 -0.96
CA LEU A 220 -0.37 -2.46 -1.17
C LEU A 220 -1.23 -3.15 -2.25
N LEU A 221 -2.24 -3.91 -1.84
CA LEU A 221 -3.08 -4.73 -2.72
C LEU A 221 -3.96 -3.90 -3.68
N SER A 222 -4.29 -2.66 -3.30
CA SER A 222 -4.87 -1.66 -4.20
C SER A 222 -4.76 -0.27 -3.55
N SER A 223 -4.34 0.72 -4.32
CA SER A 223 -4.44 2.13 -3.95
C SER A 223 -5.06 2.89 -5.10
N THR A 224 -6.12 3.63 -4.80
CA THR A 224 -6.76 4.53 -5.76
C THR A 224 -6.39 5.94 -5.33
N SER A 225 -5.43 6.53 -6.03
CA SER A 225 -5.08 7.94 -5.87
C SER A 225 -5.98 8.79 -6.78
N TYR A 226 -6.62 9.79 -6.21
CA TYR A 226 -7.25 10.87 -6.97
C TYR A 226 -6.55 12.18 -6.63
N GLU A 227 -6.36 13.04 -7.62
CA GLU A 227 -5.88 14.40 -7.37
C GLU A 227 -7.00 15.18 -6.69
N ALA A 228 -6.67 15.89 -5.61
CA ALA A 228 -7.64 16.75 -4.93
C ALA A 228 -8.07 17.88 -5.88
N GLU A 229 -9.37 18.12 -6.00
CA GLU A 229 -9.92 19.16 -6.89
C GLU A 229 -9.53 20.58 -6.47
N PHE A 230 -9.23 20.79 -5.19
CA PHE A 230 -8.83 22.09 -4.65
C PHE A 230 -7.63 21.95 -3.73
N MET A 231 -6.73 22.95 -3.78
CA MET A 231 -5.70 23.10 -2.76
C MET A 231 -6.36 23.42 -1.41
N ARG A 232 -5.89 22.77 -0.34
CA ARG A 232 -6.35 23.04 1.02
C ARG A 232 -5.93 24.45 1.48
N GLU A 233 -6.72 25.03 2.37
CA GLU A 233 -6.38 26.29 3.03
C GLU A 233 -5.23 26.07 4.02
N ALA A 234 -4.17 26.87 3.91
CA ALA A 234 -3.01 26.83 4.81
C ALA A 234 -3.04 28.06 5.72
N VAL A 235 -3.16 27.83 7.02
CA VAL A 235 -3.12 28.91 8.03
C VAL A 235 -1.66 29.20 8.39
N GLN A 236 -1.31 30.48 8.36
CA GLN A 236 0.03 30.99 8.62
C GLN A 236 -0.02 31.87 9.87
N ASN A 237 0.78 31.52 10.88
CA ASN A 237 0.81 32.26 12.14
C ASN A 237 1.91 33.33 12.12
N PHE A 238 1.55 34.51 12.61
CA PHE A 238 2.45 35.65 12.77
C PHE A 238 2.49 36.02 14.25
N GLU A 239 3.69 36.17 14.79
CA GLU A 239 3.90 36.63 16.16
C GLU A 239 4.54 38.01 16.10
N ILE A 240 3.94 38.97 16.81
CA ILE A 240 4.43 40.34 16.86
C ILE A 240 4.70 40.73 18.31
N GLU A 241 5.95 41.04 18.61
CA GLU A 241 6.42 41.37 19.96
C GLU A 241 7.12 42.72 19.99
N GLY A 242 7.20 43.34 21.16
CA GLY A 242 7.99 44.57 21.38
C GLY A 242 7.19 45.87 21.39
N PHE A 243 5.85 45.83 21.36
CA PHE A 243 5.02 47.01 21.53
C PHE A 243 5.06 47.54 22.97
N GLY A 244 5.18 48.85 23.12
CA GLY A 244 5.13 49.51 24.43
C GLY A 244 3.72 49.57 25.03
N PRO A 245 3.58 49.79 26.35
CA PRO A 245 2.28 49.97 26.98
C PRO A 245 1.54 51.18 26.38
N SER A 246 0.37 50.94 25.78
CA SER A 246 -0.48 51.89 25.03
C SER A 246 -0.08 52.17 23.57
N GLU A 247 0.88 51.44 23.00
CA GLU A 247 1.17 51.49 21.57
C GLU A 247 0.09 50.71 20.80
N LYS A 248 -0.65 51.41 19.94
CA LYS A 248 -1.73 50.80 19.15
C LYS A 248 -1.22 50.42 17.77
N LEU A 249 -1.32 49.15 17.45
CA LEU A 249 -1.08 48.65 16.11
C LEU A 249 -2.13 49.20 15.14
N LYS A 250 -1.68 49.96 14.13
CA LYS A 250 -2.57 50.64 13.17
C LYS A 250 -3.04 49.71 12.06
N GLU A 251 -2.14 48.93 11.48
CA GLU A 251 -2.43 48.00 10.39
C GLU A 251 -1.29 46.99 10.25
N VAL A 252 -1.63 45.73 9.99
CA VAL A 252 -0.67 44.68 9.60
C VAL A 252 -1.11 44.14 8.25
N LYS A 253 -0.17 44.09 7.30
CA LYS A 253 -0.41 43.51 5.97
C LYS A 253 0.58 42.39 5.71
N PHE A 254 0.07 41.32 5.13
CA PHE A 254 0.87 40.27 4.54
C PHE A 254 0.40 40.06 3.11
N ASP A 255 1.33 40.17 2.15
CA ASP A 255 1.05 40.04 0.71
C ASP A 255 -0.15 40.89 0.22
N GLY A 256 -0.29 42.11 0.75
CA GLY A 256 -1.38 43.03 0.40
C GLY A 256 -2.72 42.77 1.12
N ILE A 257 -2.85 41.68 1.88
CA ILE A 257 -4.04 41.33 2.67
C ILE A 257 -3.88 41.88 4.10
N VAL A 258 -4.94 42.53 4.61
CA VAL A 258 -4.97 43.06 5.99
C VAL A 258 -5.21 41.90 6.95
N ILE A 259 -4.29 41.71 7.90
CA ILE A 259 -4.43 40.73 8.99
C ILE A 259 -5.05 41.43 10.20
N GLN A 260 -6.09 40.83 10.77
CA GLN A 260 -6.70 41.28 12.02
C GLN A 260 -5.95 40.64 13.20
N PRO A 261 -5.20 41.42 14.00
CA PRO A 261 -4.52 40.88 15.18
C PRO A 261 -5.54 40.56 16.28
N THR A 262 -5.50 39.34 16.79
CA THR A 262 -6.15 38.96 18.05
C THR A 262 -5.15 39.15 19.19
N ALA A 263 -5.51 40.02 20.15
CA ALA A 263 -4.70 40.33 21.34
C ALA A 263 -4.89 39.31 22.46
#